data_AF-A0A5C5WGE0-F1
#
_entry.id   AF-A0A5C5WGE0-F1
#
_cell.length_a   1.000
_cell.length_b   1.000
_cell.length_c   1.000
_cell.angle_alpha   90.00
_cell.angle_beta   90.00
_cell.angle_gamma   90.00
#
_symmetry.space_group_name_H-M   'P 1'
#
loop_
_entity.id
_entity.type
_entity.pdbx_description
1 polymer ?
#
loop_
_entity_poly.entity_id
_entity_poly.type
_entity_poly.pdbx_seq_one_letter_code
_entity_poly.pdbx_strand_id
1 'polypeptide(L)'
;MNHRVQSETAAGPWPTVSVFVYGTLKRGQCREHCWPCRPDRVQPAWIYAALHDRADYPAITSGHDRVLGEWWCFTDSTIGDVLETLDKVEGTNQPGSPNLYNRVLVPVHLINDQSGGSTVLAYAYFYASDPVRDGFARATCDDFASWPAVRTQN
;
A
#
# COMPACT_ATOMS: atom_id res chain seq x y z
N MET A 1 6.70 26.03 -49.34
CA MET A 1 7.57 25.45 -48.30
C MET A 1 6.80 25.55 -46.98
N ASN A 2 6.10 24.50 -46.53
CA ASN A 2 6.60 23.46 -45.61
C ASN A 2 7.27 24.13 -44.39
N HIS A 3 6.80 24.06 -43.15
CA HIS A 3 6.36 22.86 -42.44
C HIS A 3 5.25 23.13 -41.41
N ARG A 4 4.21 22.30 -41.52
CA ARG A 4 3.34 21.85 -40.44
C ARG A 4 4.20 21.09 -39.43
N VAL A 5 4.32 21.56 -38.20
CA VAL A 5 4.65 20.68 -37.06
C VAL A 5 3.33 20.40 -36.37
N GLN A 6 2.80 19.23 -36.70
CA GLN A 6 1.66 18.65 -36.02
C GLN A 6 2.18 17.72 -34.93
N SER A 7 1.49 17.78 -33.79
CA SER A 7 1.25 16.69 -32.84
C SER A 7 2.44 16.10 -32.09
N GLU A 8 2.60 16.54 -30.84
CA GLU A 8 2.84 15.62 -29.72
C GLU A 8 1.73 15.84 -28.69
N THR A 9 0.64 15.11 -28.87
CA THR A 9 -0.46 15.01 -27.91
C THR A 9 -0.01 14.09 -26.80
N ALA A 10 0.61 14.62 -25.73
CA ALA A 10 0.80 13.88 -24.49
C ALA A 10 -0.52 13.84 -23.71
N ALA A 11 -1.45 13.01 -24.16
CA ALA A 11 -2.64 12.60 -23.40
C ALA A 11 -2.62 11.07 -23.37
N GLY A 12 -2.56 10.37 -22.24
CA GLY A 12 -2.36 10.74 -20.83
C GLY A 12 -1.84 9.48 -20.11
N PRO A 13 -1.55 9.50 -18.81
CA PRO A 13 -1.22 8.26 -18.12
C PRO A 13 -2.44 7.34 -18.23
N TRP A 14 -2.26 6.14 -18.76
CA TRP A 14 -3.22 5.05 -18.56
C TRP A 14 -3.61 5.04 -17.08
N PRO A 15 -4.89 4.88 -16.71
CA PRO A 15 -5.27 4.87 -15.31
C PRO A 15 -4.42 3.83 -14.61
N THR A 16 -3.48 4.29 -13.81
CA THR A 16 -2.47 3.42 -13.24
C THR A 16 -3.05 2.96 -11.91
N VAL A 17 -3.54 1.72 -11.87
CA VAL A 17 -4.10 1.18 -10.64
C VAL A 17 -2.96 0.64 -9.78
N SER A 18 -3.00 0.95 -8.50
CA SER A 18 -1.88 0.72 -7.60
C SER A 18 -2.31 0.23 -6.24
N VAL A 19 -1.37 -0.39 -5.54
CA VAL A 19 -1.55 -0.93 -4.20
C VAL A 19 -0.46 -0.35 -3.29
N PHE A 20 -0.84 0.10 -2.12
CA PHE A 20 0.08 0.50 -1.07
C PHE A 20 0.20 -0.63 -0.03
N VAL A 21 1.43 -1.09 0.20
CA VAL A 21 1.74 -2.14 1.17
C VAL A 21 2.70 -1.62 2.25
N TYR A 22 2.38 -1.92 3.50
CA TYR A 22 3.13 -1.43 4.67
C TYR A 22 3.68 -2.56 5.55
N GLY A 23 3.38 -3.82 5.20
CA GLY A 23 3.65 -5.00 6.02
C GLY A 23 4.29 -6.16 5.28
N THR A 24 3.74 -7.36 5.48
CA THR A 24 4.31 -8.64 5.03
C THR A 24 4.44 -8.80 3.50
N LEU A 25 3.71 -7.99 2.73
CA LEU A 25 3.75 -7.95 1.26
C LEU A 25 4.85 -7.04 0.68
N LYS A 26 5.55 -6.25 1.52
CA LYS A 26 6.69 -5.42 1.09
C LYS A 26 7.85 -6.28 0.59
N ARG A 27 8.74 -5.70 -0.22
CA ARG A 27 10.01 -6.36 -0.60
C ARG A 27 10.83 -6.77 0.63
N GLY A 28 11.42 -7.96 0.58
CA GLY A 28 12.20 -8.57 1.66
C GLY A 28 11.38 -9.15 2.81
N GLN A 29 10.04 -9.16 2.70
CA GLN A 29 9.16 -9.70 3.74
C GLN A 29 8.56 -11.06 3.37
N CYS A 30 8.01 -11.76 4.36
CA CYS A 30 7.65 -13.17 4.24
C CYS A 30 6.58 -13.48 3.18
N ARG A 31 5.73 -12.51 2.80
CA ARG A 31 4.68 -12.69 1.78
C ARG A 31 4.99 -11.97 0.46
N GLU A 32 6.21 -11.49 0.24
CA GLU A 32 6.61 -10.91 -1.07
C GLU A 32 6.36 -11.88 -2.24
N HIS A 33 6.47 -13.18 -2.03
CA HIS A 33 6.26 -14.17 -3.09
C HIS A 33 4.77 -14.39 -3.44
N CYS A 34 3.83 -13.77 -2.72
CA CYS A 34 2.39 -13.93 -2.95
C CYS A 34 1.85 -13.04 -4.07
N TRP A 35 2.65 -12.10 -4.61
CA TRP A 35 2.23 -11.29 -5.76
C TRP A 35 2.10 -12.18 -7.01
N PRO A 36 0.97 -12.14 -7.73
CA PRO A 36 0.74 -13.02 -8.89
C PRO A 36 1.52 -12.59 -10.13
N CYS A 37 2.02 -11.35 -10.15
CA CYS A 37 2.79 -10.79 -11.25
C CYS A 37 3.82 -9.78 -10.73
N ARG A 38 4.75 -9.38 -11.59
CA ARG A 38 5.71 -8.32 -11.28
C ARG A 38 5.04 -6.94 -11.44
N PRO A 39 5.24 -6.00 -10.51
CA PRO A 39 4.79 -4.63 -10.68
C PRO A 39 5.60 -3.92 -11.76
N ASP A 40 4.96 -2.96 -12.45
CA ASP A 40 5.64 -2.08 -13.41
C ASP A 40 6.59 -1.11 -12.70
N ARG A 41 6.21 -0.70 -11.48
CA ARG A 41 6.98 0.22 -10.66
C ARG A 41 6.73 -0.02 -9.18
N VAL A 42 7.79 0.11 -8.38
CA VAL A 42 7.74 0.13 -6.92
C VAL A 42 8.44 1.38 -6.42
N GLN A 43 7.81 2.13 -5.52
CA GLN A 43 8.41 3.33 -4.91
C GLN A 43 8.13 3.39 -3.41
N PRO A 44 9.07 3.89 -2.59
CA PRO A 44 8.78 4.26 -1.21
C PRO A 44 7.68 5.32 -1.15
N ALA A 45 6.76 5.15 -0.22
CA ALA A 45 5.62 6.05 -0.04
C ALA A 45 5.08 5.99 1.38
N TRP A 46 4.16 6.88 1.72
CA TRP A 46 3.47 6.86 3.00
C TRP A 46 2.00 7.27 2.90
N ILE A 47 1.22 6.90 3.91
CA ILE A 47 -0.19 7.28 4.07
C ILE A 47 -0.45 7.84 5.47
N TYR A 48 -1.57 8.53 5.65
CA TYR A 48 -2.10 8.82 6.99
C TYR A 48 -2.88 7.63 7.54
N ALA A 49 -2.36 7.01 8.60
CA ALA A 49 -2.97 5.87 9.27
C ALA A 49 -2.38 5.67 10.66
N ALA A 50 -2.97 4.76 11.44
CA ALA A 50 -2.41 4.28 12.70
C ALA A 50 -1.87 2.87 12.51
N LEU A 51 -0.55 2.68 12.62
CA LEU A 51 0.07 1.36 12.54
C LEU A 51 0.04 0.65 13.89
N HIS A 52 -0.31 -0.63 13.89
CA HIS A 52 -0.26 -1.51 15.04
C HIS A 52 0.59 -2.73 14.70
N ASP A 53 1.54 -3.05 15.57
CA ASP A 53 2.45 -4.18 15.43
C ASP A 53 1.91 -5.41 16.17
N ARG A 54 2.11 -6.57 15.56
CA ARG A 54 2.03 -7.87 16.20
C ARG A 54 3.14 -8.74 15.62
N ALA A 55 3.64 -9.68 16.41
CA ALA A 55 4.85 -10.44 16.08
C ALA A 55 4.77 -11.21 14.74
N ASP A 56 3.56 -11.54 14.30
CA ASP A 56 3.25 -12.31 13.10
C ASP A 56 2.88 -11.44 11.88
N TYR A 57 2.24 -10.28 12.08
CA TYR A 57 1.92 -9.32 11.00
C TYR A 57 1.43 -7.96 11.54
N PRO A 58 1.50 -6.87 10.75
CA PRO A 58 0.99 -5.56 11.15
C PRO A 58 -0.47 -5.35 10.76
N ALA A 59 -1.09 -4.37 11.42
CA ALA A 59 -2.40 -3.82 11.07
C ALA A 59 -2.32 -2.30 10.93
N ILE A 60 -3.09 -1.72 10.01
CA ILE A 60 -3.39 -0.28 10.04
C ILE A 60 -4.88 -0.04 10.29
N THR A 61 -5.18 1.06 10.98
CA THR A 61 -6.52 1.63 11.09
C THR A 61 -6.49 3.10 10.67
N SER A 62 -7.66 3.74 10.57
CA SER A 62 -7.73 5.19 10.40
C SER A 62 -6.94 5.92 11.49
N GLY A 63 -6.20 6.96 11.11
CA GLY A 63 -5.34 7.72 12.02
C GLY A 63 -4.64 8.87 11.30
N HIS A 64 -3.87 9.66 12.05
CA HIS A 64 -3.19 10.86 11.56
C HIS A 64 -1.66 10.72 11.55
N ASP A 65 -1.13 9.56 11.94
CA ASP A 65 0.31 9.31 11.87
C ASP A 65 0.70 8.99 10.43
N ARG A 66 1.98 9.14 10.10
CA ARG A 66 2.49 8.78 8.78
C ARG A 66 3.00 7.35 8.81
N VAL A 67 2.38 6.46 8.04
CA VAL A 67 2.80 5.06 7.92
C VAL A 67 3.60 4.88 6.64
N LEU A 68 4.85 4.44 6.78
CA LEU A 68 5.76 4.17 5.68
C LEU A 68 5.51 2.80 5.07
N GLY A 69 5.52 2.74 3.75
CA GLY A 69 5.37 1.53 2.98
C GLY A 69 5.93 1.67 1.58
N GLU A 70 5.44 0.82 0.70
CA GLU A 70 5.77 0.84 -0.72
C GLU A 70 4.48 0.99 -1.53
N TRP A 71 4.54 1.86 -2.54
CA TRP A 71 3.54 1.99 -3.58
C TRP A 71 3.95 1.10 -4.76
N TRP A 72 3.07 0.17 -5.11
CA TRP A 72 3.26 -0.80 -6.19
C TRP A 72 2.25 -0.53 -7.30
N CYS A 73 2.75 -0.43 -8.52
CA CYS A 73 2.03 -0.01 -9.71
C CYS A 73 1.82 -1.19 -10.66
N PHE A 74 0.61 -1.30 -11.23
CA PHE A 74 0.23 -2.35 -12.17
C PHE A 74 -0.54 -1.79 -13.36
N THR A 75 -0.58 -2.57 -14.44
CA THR A 75 -1.44 -2.30 -15.59
C THR A 75 -2.91 -2.62 -15.28
N ASP A 76 -3.82 -1.99 -16.02
CA ASP A 76 -5.25 -2.30 -15.97
C ASP A 76 -5.56 -3.77 -16.26
N SER A 77 -4.75 -4.44 -17.07
CA SER A 77 -4.95 -5.85 -17.42
C SER A 77 -4.58 -6.83 -16.31
N THR A 78 -3.74 -6.44 -15.36
CA THR A 78 -3.22 -7.35 -14.31
C THR A 78 -3.79 -7.07 -12.93
N ILE A 79 -4.35 -5.88 -12.71
CA ILE A 79 -4.83 -5.46 -11.39
C ILE A 79 -5.96 -6.34 -10.85
N GLY A 80 -6.83 -6.89 -11.70
CA GLY A 80 -7.91 -7.79 -11.26
C GLY A 80 -7.36 -9.01 -10.51
N ASP A 81 -6.39 -9.69 -11.12
CA ASP A 81 -5.74 -10.88 -10.54
C ASP A 81 -4.93 -10.53 -9.28
N VAL A 82 -4.26 -9.37 -9.29
CA VAL A 82 -3.54 -8.84 -8.12
C VAL A 82 -4.50 -8.64 -6.96
N LEU A 83 -5.59 -7.92 -7.17
CA LEU A 83 -6.58 -7.62 -6.15
C LEU A 83 -7.29 -8.88 -5.63
N GLU A 84 -7.61 -9.83 -6.50
CA GLU A 84 -8.20 -11.11 -6.08
C GLU A 84 -7.22 -11.92 -5.22
N THR A 85 -5.95 -11.95 -5.62
CA THR A 85 -4.90 -12.68 -4.88
C THR A 85 -4.68 -12.04 -3.50
N LEU A 86 -4.57 -10.72 -3.44
CA LEU A 86 -4.38 -9.99 -2.19
C LEU A 86 -5.60 -10.10 -1.27
N ASP A 87 -6.83 -10.07 -1.82
CA ASP A 87 -8.05 -10.28 -1.04
C ASP A 87 -8.04 -11.65 -0.35
N LYS A 88 -7.54 -12.70 -1.01
CA LYS A 88 -7.37 -14.03 -0.40
C LYS A 88 -6.30 -14.02 0.69
N VAL A 89 -5.17 -13.35 0.46
CA VAL A 89 -4.05 -13.27 1.43
C VAL A 89 -4.45 -12.50 2.68
N GLU A 90 -5.20 -11.40 2.52
CA GLU A 90 -5.59 -10.49 3.60
C GLU A 90 -6.99 -10.81 4.18
N GLY A 91 -7.62 -11.91 3.73
CA GLY A 91 -8.93 -12.32 4.24
C GLY A 91 -10.04 -11.30 3.98
N THR A 92 -9.98 -10.60 2.85
CA THR A 92 -10.96 -9.62 2.39
C THR A 92 -11.97 -10.27 1.45
N ASN A 93 -13.26 -9.94 1.60
CA ASN A 93 -14.37 -10.42 0.77
C ASN A 93 -14.48 -11.95 0.67
N GLN A 94 -14.12 -12.68 1.74
CA GLN A 94 -14.17 -14.14 1.75
C GLN A 94 -15.61 -14.62 2.00
N PRO A 95 -16.16 -15.52 1.17
CA PRO A 95 -17.52 -16.02 1.35
C PRO A 95 -17.74 -16.66 2.72
N GLY A 96 -18.79 -16.24 3.43
CA GLY A 96 -19.17 -16.81 4.73
C GLY A 96 -18.27 -16.43 5.90
N SER A 97 -17.30 -15.52 5.72
CA SER A 97 -16.44 -15.00 6.79
C SER A 97 -16.46 -13.48 6.82
N PRO A 98 -16.43 -12.84 8.00
CA PRO A 98 -16.19 -11.41 8.07
C PRO A 98 -14.80 -11.08 7.53
N ASN A 99 -14.63 -9.88 6.98
CA ASN A 99 -13.34 -9.40 6.53
C ASN A 99 -12.34 -9.36 7.70
N LEU A 100 -11.11 -9.85 7.47
CA LEU A 100 -9.99 -9.61 8.38
C LEU A 100 -9.39 -8.22 8.11
N TYR A 101 -9.21 -7.89 6.83
CA TYR A 101 -8.89 -6.55 6.36
C TYR A 101 -9.93 -6.07 5.35
N ASN A 102 -10.16 -4.76 5.32
CA ASN A 102 -10.95 -4.06 4.33
C ASN A 102 -10.02 -3.42 3.31
N ARG A 103 -10.26 -3.67 2.02
CA ARG A 103 -9.58 -2.95 0.94
C ARG A 103 -10.20 -1.56 0.78
N VAL A 104 -9.39 -0.52 0.94
CA VAL A 104 -9.80 0.89 0.91
C VAL A 104 -8.94 1.65 -0.10
N LEU A 105 -9.55 2.52 -0.90
CA LEU A 105 -8.84 3.45 -1.77
C LEU A 105 -8.42 4.68 -0.97
N VAL A 106 -7.11 4.95 -0.88
CA VAL A 106 -6.56 6.03 -0.04
C VAL A 106 -5.56 6.90 -0.79
N PRO A 107 -5.39 8.18 -0.38
CA PRO A 107 -4.27 9.01 -0.82
C PRO A 107 -2.94 8.45 -0.30
N VAL A 108 -1.98 8.31 -1.20
CA VAL A 108 -0.61 7.85 -0.97
C VAL A 108 0.35 8.94 -1.39
N HIS A 109 1.24 9.32 -0.48
CA HIS A 109 2.25 10.33 -0.71
C HIS A 109 3.56 9.65 -1.10
N LEU A 110 3.92 9.75 -2.39
CA LEU A 110 5.16 9.21 -2.93
C LEU A 110 6.35 10.00 -2.40
N ILE A 111 7.38 9.28 -1.97
CA ILE A 111 8.66 9.88 -1.58
C ILE A 111 9.48 10.01 -2.87
N ASN A 112 9.56 11.22 -3.40
CA ASN A 112 10.43 11.54 -4.52
C ASN A 112 11.78 12.07 -4.01
N ASP A 113 12.86 11.65 -4.66
CA ASP A 113 14.22 12.09 -4.33
C ASP A 113 14.44 13.57 -4.72
N GLN A 114 13.59 14.12 -5.60
CA GLN A 114 13.68 15.50 -6.05
C GLN A 114 12.27 16.13 -6.16
N SER A 115 12.02 17.09 -5.26
CA SER A 115 10.99 18.14 -5.36
C SER A 115 9.53 17.73 -5.14
N GLY A 116 9.09 17.80 -3.87
CA GLY A 116 7.68 17.89 -3.47
C GLY A 116 6.85 16.64 -3.73
N GLY A 117 6.66 15.81 -2.71
CA GLY A 117 5.99 14.51 -2.81
C GLY A 117 4.70 14.54 -3.64
N SER A 118 4.59 13.67 -4.63
CA SER A 118 3.38 13.50 -5.43
C SER A 118 2.37 12.67 -4.66
N THR A 119 1.09 13.07 -4.68
CA THR A 119 0.01 12.29 -4.06
C THR A 119 -0.77 11.54 -5.14
N VAL A 120 -0.96 10.24 -4.96
CA VAL A 120 -1.69 9.34 -5.86
C VAL A 120 -2.74 8.54 -5.08
N LEU A 121 -3.72 7.95 -5.76
CA LEU A 121 -4.66 7.03 -5.11
C LEU A 121 -4.17 5.59 -5.28
N ALA A 122 -4.23 4.80 -4.20
CA ALA A 122 -3.92 3.37 -4.23
C ALA A 122 -4.84 2.59 -3.29
N TYR A 123 -5.00 1.30 -3.56
CA TYR A 123 -5.66 0.39 -2.63
C TYR A 123 -4.72 0.05 -1.47
N ALA A 124 -5.26 0.06 -0.25
CA ALA A 124 -4.56 -0.39 0.95
C ALA A 124 -5.52 -1.26 1.80
N TYR A 125 -4.95 -2.17 2.57
CA TYR A 125 -5.70 -3.09 3.41
C TYR A 125 -5.71 -2.58 4.86
N PHE A 126 -6.88 -2.23 5.37
CA PHE A 126 -7.09 -1.72 6.73
C PHE A 126 -7.70 -2.82 7.59
N TYR A 127 -7.22 -2.99 8.82
CA TYR A 127 -7.76 -4.01 9.71
C TYR A 127 -9.24 -3.75 9.98
N ALA A 128 -10.06 -4.79 9.87
CA ALA A 128 -11.53 -4.65 9.87
C ALA A 128 -12.13 -4.56 11.27
N SER A 129 -11.37 -4.97 12.30
CA SER A 129 -11.77 -4.98 13.70
C SER A 129 -10.91 -4.03 14.53
N ASP A 130 -11.11 -4.00 15.84
CA ASP A 130 -10.26 -3.25 16.76
C ASP A 130 -8.94 -4.01 16.99
N PRO A 131 -7.79 -3.50 16.51
CA PRO A 131 -6.51 -4.19 16.65
C PRO A 131 -6.10 -4.41 18.11
N VAL A 132 -6.46 -3.49 19.02
CA VAL A 132 -6.06 -3.62 20.43
C VAL A 132 -6.75 -4.81 21.08
N ARG A 133 -8.02 -5.06 20.71
CA ARG A 133 -8.77 -6.24 21.19
C ARG A 133 -8.20 -7.55 20.66
N ASP A 134 -7.56 -7.51 19.49
CA ASP A 134 -6.96 -8.67 18.82
C ASP A 134 -5.45 -8.82 19.10
N GLY A 135 -4.96 -8.13 20.15
CA GLY A 135 -3.61 -8.28 20.69
C GLY A 135 -2.51 -7.52 19.95
N PHE A 136 -2.87 -6.53 19.13
CA PHE A 136 -1.90 -5.64 18.52
C PHE A 136 -1.50 -4.52 19.49
N ALA A 137 -0.24 -4.10 19.42
CA ALA A 137 0.26 -2.92 20.11
C ALA A 137 0.37 -1.75 19.12
N ARG A 138 -0.11 -0.57 19.50
CA ARG A 138 0.07 0.65 18.70
C ARG A 138 1.56 0.91 18.51
N ALA A 139 2.01 1.01 17.27
CA ALA A 139 3.36 1.45 16.97
C ALA A 139 3.45 2.97 17.20
N THR A 140 4.43 3.40 18.00
CA THR A 140 4.75 4.82 18.18
C THR A 140 5.83 5.23 17.17
N CYS A 141 5.75 6.46 16.68
CA CYS A 141 6.75 7.01 15.77
C CYS A 141 6.94 8.52 15.98
N ASP A 142 8.17 8.99 15.78
CA ASP A 142 8.48 10.43 15.81
C ASP A 142 8.26 11.10 14.45
N ASP A 143 8.46 10.36 13.34
CA ASP A 143 8.24 10.87 11.97
C ASP A 143 7.41 9.91 11.13
N PHE A 144 7.88 8.66 10.94
CA PHE A 144 7.14 7.62 10.24
C PHE A 144 7.05 6.32 11.04
N ALA A 145 5.85 5.78 11.17
CA ALA A 145 5.62 4.42 11.63
C ALA A 145 5.98 3.44 10.51
N SER A 146 6.72 2.38 10.81
CA SER A 146 7.09 1.37 9.83
C SER A 146 7.05 -0.03 10.45
N TRP A 147 6.80 -1.03 9.62
CA TRP A 147 6.84 -2.43 10.02
C TRP A 147 7.96 -3.20 9.28
N PRO A 148 8.69 -4.10 9.97
CA PRO A 148 8.62 -4.40 11.41
C PRO A 148 9.01 -3.20 12.28
N ALA A 149 8.31 -3.00 13.39
CA ALA A 149 8.60 -1.90 14.30
C ALA A 149 10.00 -2.08 14.89
N VAL A 150 10.81 -1.01 14.91
CA VAL A 150 12.11 -1.04 15.59
C VAL A 150 11.85 -1.21 17.08
N ARG A 151 12.09 -2.42 17.59
CA ARG A 151 12.05 -2.64 19.03
C ARG A 151 13.32 -2.06 19.61
N THR A 152 13.20 -0.97 20.36
CA THR A 152 14.29 -0.50 21.21
C THR A 152 14.58 -1.63 22.20
N GLN A 153 15.67 -2.37 21.98
CA GLN A 153 16.20 -3.27 22.99
C GLN A 153 16.65 -2.39 24.16
N ASN A 154 15.95 -2.51 25.28
CA ASN A 154 16.37 -1.95 26.56
C ASN A 154 17.25 -2.95 27.30
#